data_AF-A0A938CIT8-F1
#
_entry.id   AF-A0A938CIT8-F1
#
_cell.length_a   1.000
_cell.length_b   1.000
_cell.length_c   1.000
_cell.angle_alpha   90.00
_cell.angle_beta   90.00
_cell.angle_gamma   90.00
#
_symmetry.space_group_name_H-M   'P 1'
#
loop_
_entity.id
_entity.type
_entity.pdbx_description
1 polymer ?
#
loop_
_entity_poly.entity_id
_entity_poly.type
_entity_poly.pdbx_seq_one_letter_code
_entity_poly.pdbx_strand_id
1 'polypeptide(L)'
;MRKRRGIVLIVTLWVLMILVVLALTFAATMHVEARAAANELYRTRALYAARAGVERTILAIGQDQTGYASPLSEWAALDSEADEFPFSNDERYEVTVTDECGKIDLNAADEELLAKLPGMTDALIASILDWRDADDDPRPDGAEVDYYSRLKPPRECANRSFLTLPELLLVRGFTKEAFYGPKVAGQTRFETTAPERATEEETLPLEELLTVYGGADDLDAQGQERLNINVADTTALAEWTDGILTEGDVQAIVDYRGSMGAFDSIGELLRVEGITREKMQQAADLLTTRSRASESSGAGSTTGEQPPPGMPTVPGPPDDAGQPTLPGLGGDTGRQAPGGETPGPPGFPPPTPDPEGPTPPQPSTSNVADIDLAALPEAGDFRPNILNLNTAPPETLATLEGMTEQVLNAIADYREAQSFTTRGDLLALKEMDEALFAQLVEAVTVRSSTLRITAIGSVDEGRIRVRVTAVVDLKQSEPRIVYLQAG
;
A
#
# COMPACT_ATOMS: atom_id res chain seq x y z
N MET A 1 -47.38 38.01 -70.41
CA MET A 1 -46.23 37.80 -69.48
C MET A 1 -46.71 37.90 -68.03
N ARG A 2 -46.56 36.84 -67.22
CA ARG A 2 -46.42 36.79 -65.73
C ARG A 2 -46.96 35.45 -65.17
N LYS A 3 -46.10 34.43 -65.12
CA LYS A 3 -46.23 33.22 -64.28
C LYS A 3 -44.84 32.81 -63.78
N ARG A 4 -44.22 33.60 -62.89
CA ARG A 4 -42.96 33.29 -62.17
C ARG A 4 -42.85 34.09 -60.86
N ARG A 5 -43.84 33.97 -59.94
CA ARG A 5 -43.80 34.70 -58.64
C ARG A 5 -44.14 33.86 -57.39
N GLY A 6 -44.47 32.57 -57.51
CA GLY A 6 -44.71 31.69 -56.34
C GLY A 6 -43.51 30.82 -55.93
N ILE A 7 -42.60 30.50 -56.86
CA ILE A 7 -41.47 29.60 -56.62
C ILE A 7 -40.42 30.24 -55.68
N VAL A 8 -40.22 31.55 -55.78
CA VAL A 8 -39.24 32.27 -54.96
C VAL A 8 -39.55 32.14 -53.48
N LEU A 9 -40.82 32.29 -53.07
CA LEU A 9 -41.24 32.16 -51.67
C LEU A 9 -40.98 30.74 -51.12
N ILE A 10 -41.29 29.72 -51.93
CA ILE A 10 -41.07 28.32 -51.54
C ILE A 10 -39.58 28.04 -51.36
N VAL A 11 -38.74 28.49 -52.32
CA VAL A 11 -37.28 28.34 -52.23
C VAL A 11 -36.73 29.11 -51.02
N THR A 12 -37.20 30.33 -50.76
CA THR A 12 -36.75 31.08 -49.57
C THR A 12 -37.16 30.42 -48.27
N LEU A 13 -38.37 29.84 -48.19
CA LEU A 13 -38.82 29.12 -46.99
C LEU A 13 -38.02 27.84 -46.79
N TRP A 14 -37.69 27.10 -47.85
CA TRP A 14 -36.83 25.92 -47.77
C TRP A 14 -35.41 26.26 -47.33
N VAL A 15 -34.81 27.32 -47.89
CA VAL A 15 -33.48 27.79 -47.48
C VAL A 15 -33.50 28.26 -46.02
N LEU A 16 -34.52 29.01 -45.60
CA LEU A 16 -34.69 29.42 -44.21
C LEU A 16 -34.86 28.22 -43.28
N MET A 17 -35.66 27.23 -43.67
CA MET A 17 -35.85 26.01 -42.87
C MET A 17 -34.53 25.27 -42.69
N ILE A 18 -33.74 25.09 -43.76
CA ILE A 18 -32.42 24.46 -43.70
C ILE A 18 -31.46 25.27 -42.81
N LEU A 19 -31.45 26.60 -42.95
CA LEU A 19 -30.61 27.48 -42.11
C LEU A 19 -31.00 27.40 -40.63
N VAL A 20 -32.30 27.33 -40.31
CA VAL A 20 -32.78 27.19 -38.93
C VAL A 20 -32.37 25.83 -38.36
N VAL A 21 -32.53 24.75 -39.11
CA VAL A 21 -32.07 23.42 -38.68
C VAL A 21 -30.56 23.42 -38.45
N LEU A 22 -29.77 23.97 -39.37
CA LEU A 22 -28.32 24.08 -39.23
C LEU A 22 -27.93 24.88 -37.97
N ALA A 23 -28.56 26.04 -37.75
CA ALA A 23 -28.31 26.88 -36.60
C ALA A 23 -28.67 26.19 -35.28
N LEU A 24 -29.80 25.47 -35.23
CA LEU A 24 -30.21 24.70 -34.05
C LEU A 24 -29.25 23.53 -33.79
N THR A 25 -28.83 22.79 -34.83
CA THR A 25 -27.85 21.72 -34.67
C THR A 25 -26.51 22.25 -34.17
N PHE A 26 -26.04 23.36 -34.71
CA PHE A 26 -24.80 24.00 -34.28
C PHE A 26 -24.88 24.49 -32.83
N ALA A 27 -26.00 25.12 -32.43
CA ALA A 27 -26.19 25.56 -31.05
C ALA A 27 -26.21 24.36 -30.08
N ALA A 28 -26.87 23.27 -30.46
CA ALA A 28 -26.91 22.05 -29.67
C ALA A 28 -25.52 21.40 -29.53
N THR A 29 -24.75 21.30 -30.62
CA THR A 29 -23.37 20.75 -30.56
C THR A 29 -22.45 21.63 -29.73
N MET A 30 -22.49 22.95 -29.91
CA MET A 30 -21.68 23.88 -29.12
C MET A 30 -22.01 23.82 -27.62
N HIS A 31 -23.27 23.64 -27.25
CA HIS A 31 -23.65 23.45 -25.85
C HIS A 31 -23.10 22.15 -25.25
N VAL A 32 -23.10 21.06 -26.03
CA VAL A 32 -22.52 19.78 -25.60
C VAL A 32 -21.00 19.90 -25.47
N GLU A 33 -20.33 20.52 -26.45
CA GLU A 33 -18.88 20.74 -26.43
C GLU A 33 -18.45 21.63 -25.27
N ALA A 34 -19.17 22.72 -25.00
CA ALA A 34 -18.88 23.60 -23.86
C ALA A 34 -19.03 22.86 -22.52
N ARG A 35 -20.05 22.01 -22.38
CA ARG A 35 -20.22 21.17 -21.18
C ARG A 35 -19.14 20.10 -21.06
N ALA A 36 -18.75 19.47 -22.16
CA ALA A 36 -17.66 18.50 -22.17
C ALA A 36 -16.34 19.13 -21.74
N ALA A 37 -16.02 20.33 -22.27
CA ALA A 37 -14.83 21.08 -21.89
C ALA A 37 -14.85 21.50 -20.39
N ALA A 38 -16.00 21.94 -19.89
CA ALA A 38 -16.15 22.26 -18.47
C ALA A 38 -15.98 21.01 -17.58
N ASN A 39 -16.59 19.89 -17.97
CA ASN A 39 -16.45 18.62 -17.25
C ASN A 39 -15.00 18.14 -17.18
N GLU A 40 -14.22 18.32 -18.26
CA GLU A 40 -12.80 17.94 -18.27
C GLU A 40 -11.97 18.77 -17.27
N LEU A 41 -12.23 20.08 -17.22
CA LEU A 41 -11.63 20.96 -16.21
C LEU A 41 -12.01 20.53 -14.79
N TYR A 42 -13.29 20.31 -14.53
CA TYR A 42 -13.76 19.89 -13.21
C TYR A 42 -13.23 18.52 -12.81
N ARG A 43 -13.11 17.58 -13.74
CA ARG A 43 -12.50 16.27 -13.49
C ARG A 43 -11.03 16.41 -13.12
N THR A 44 -10.30 17.28 -13.81
CA THR A 44 -8.90 17.57 -13.49
C THR A 44 -8.77 18.18 -12.08
N ARG A 45 -9.65 19.12 -11.72
CA ARG A 45 -9.68 19.70 -10.36
C ARG A 45 -10.01 18.66 -9.29
N ALA A 46 -11.01 17.81 -9.52
CA ALA A 46 -11.35 16.70 -8.64
C ALA A 46 -10.17 15.73 -8.46
N LEU A 47 -9.44 15.41 -9.54
CA LEU A 47 -8.24 14.58 -9.46
C LEU A 47 -7.17 15.22 -8.56
N TYR A 48 -6.89 16.51 -8.71
CA TYR A 48 -5.91 17.20 -7.87
C TYR A 48 -6.37 17.37 -6.43
N ALA A 49 -7.66 17.54 -6.18
CA ALA A 49 -8.21 17.51 -4.83
C ALA A 49 -8.00 16.13 -4.19
N ALA A 50 -8.29 15.04 -4.90
CA ALA A 50 -8.02 13.67 -4.42
C ALA A 50 -6.53 13.45 -4.13
N ARG A 51 -5.64 13.88 -5.03
CA ARG A 51 -4.18 13.79 -4.82
C ARG A 51 -3.72 14.61 -3.62
N ALA A 52 -4.29 15.80 -3.40
CA ALA A 52 -3.99 16.59 -2.20
C ALA A 52 -4.38 15.83 -0.92
N GLY A 53 -5.51 15.12 -0.92
CA GLY A 53 -5.90 14.22 0.16
C GLY A 53 -4.85 13.12 0.42
N VAL A 54 -4.37 12.44 -0.63
CA VAL A 54 -3.31 11.42 -0.51
C VAL A 54 -2.05 12.00 0.13
N GLU A 55 -1.54 13.12 -0.39
CA GLU A 55 -0.31 13.75 0.14
C GLU A 55 -0.50 14.24 1.58
N ARG A 56 -1.68 14.81 1.89
CA ARG A 56 -2.03 15.26 3.24
C ARG A 56 -2.03 14.10 4.24
N THR A 57 -2.54 12.94 3.83
CA THR A 57 -2.52 11.72 4.64
C THR A 57 -1.11 11.19 4.83
N ILE A 58 -0.27 11.19 3.79
CA ILE A 58 1.14 10.79 3.91
C ILE A 58 1.88 11.69 4.92
N LEU A 59 1.65 13.00 4.87
CA LEU A 59 2.21 13.94 5.84
C LEU A 59 1.71 13.67 7.27
N ALA A 60 0.42 13.35 7.43
CA ALA A 60 -0.15 13.02 8.74
C ALA A 60 0.45 11.73 9.31
N ILE A 61 0.60 10.69 8.49
CA ILE A 61 1.25 9.43 8.87
C ILE A 61 2.71 9.68 9.27
N GLY A 62 3.46 10.46 8.49
CA GLY A 62 4.86 10.77 8.80
C GLY A 62 5.07 11.61 10.07
N GLN A 63 4.02 12.29 10.55
CA GLN A 63 4.03 13.04 11.81
C GLN A 63 3.55 12.21 13.02
N ASP A 64 2.95 11.05 12.78
CA ASP A 64 2.44 10.18 13.82
C ASP A 64 3.60 9.49 14.56
N GLN A 65 3.60 9.62 15.89
CA GLN A 65 4.62 9.05 16.78
C GLN A 65 4.01 8.01 17.74
N THR A 66 2.74 7.63 17.55
CA THR A 66 2.04 6.68 18.41
C THR A 66 2.67 5.28 18.38
N GLY A 67 3.27 4.91 17.25
CA GLY A 67 3.97 3.65 17.07
C GLY A 67 3.05 2.44 16.87
N TYR A 68 1.76 2.64 16.69
CA TYR A 68 0.80 1.61 16.31
C TYR A 68 -0.19 2.18 15.29
N ALA A 69 -0.82 1.31 14.52
CA ALA A 69 -1.84 1.70 13.56
C ALA A 69 -3.18 1.10 13.98
N SER A 70 -4.22 1.93 14.01
CA SER A 70 -5.55 1.56 14.45
C SER A 70 -6.60 2.35 13.66
N PRO A 71 -7.83 1.84 13.50
CA PRO A 71 -8.93 2.63 12.94
C PRO A 71 -9.24 3.93 13.73
N LEU A 72 -8.76 4.02 14.98
CA LEU A 72 -8.89 5.21 15.83
C LEU A 72 -7.78 6.26 15.60
N SER A 73 -6.78 5.98 14.76
CA SER A 73 -5.72 6.94 14.44
C SER A 73 -6.30 8.14 13.68
N GLU A 74 -5.83 9.35 13.98
CA GLU A 74 -6.34 10.58 13.35
C GLU A 74 -6.19 10.58 11.82
N TRP A 75 -5.12 9.95 11.31
CA TRP A 75 -4.87 9.84 9.86
C TRP A 75 -5.70 8.74 9.18
N ALA A 76 -6.41 7.88 9.92
CA ALA A 76 -7.17 6.76 9.36
C ALA A 76 -8.37 7.23 8.51
N ALA A 77 -8.90 8.41 8.81
CA ALA A 77 -9.89 9.10 7.99
C ALA A 77 -9.63 10.61 8.05
N LEU A 78 -9.41 11.23 6.89
CA LEU A 78 -9.23 12.68 6.77
C LEU A 78 -10.29 13.26 5.86
N ASP A 79 -10.74 14.47 6.19
CA ASP A 79 -11.68 15.22 5.36
C ASP A 79 -11.23 16.68 5.27
N SER A 80 -11.31 17.23 4.07
CA SER A 80 -10.86 18.59 3.79
C SER A 80 -11.62 19.68 4.56
N GLU A 81 -12.88 19.46 4.95
CA GLU A 81 -13.60 20.42 5.82
C GLU A 81 -13.07 20.35 7.24
N ALA A 82 -12.94 19.14 7.79
CA ALA A 82 -12.42 18.93 9.13
C ALA A 82 -10.96 19.41 9.27
N ASP A 83 -10.15 19.25 8.22
CA ASP A 83 -8.77 19.72 8.13
C ASP A 83 -8.65 21.24 7.87
N GLU A 84 -9.76 21.95 7.64
CA GLU A 84 -9.79 23.36 7.17
C GLU A 84 -8.86 23.60 5.95
N PHE A 85 -8.77 22.62 5.05
CA PHE A 85 -7.82 22.69 3.93
C PHE A 85 -8.21 23.80 2.94
N PRO A 86 -7.31 24.73 2.61
CA PRO A 86 -7.67 25.97 1.90
C PRO A 86 -7.78 25.75 0.39
N PHE A 87 -8.89 25.16 -0.05
CA PHE A 87 -9.26 25.21 -1.46
C PHE A 87 -9.75 26.62 -1.85
N SER A 88 -9.39 27.04 -3.06
CA SER A 88 -9.79 28.37 -3.56
C SER A 88 -11.24 28.43 -4.04
N ASN A 89 -11.85 27.27 -4.35
CA ASN A 89 -13.23 27.17 -4.80
C ASN A 89 -13.97 26.08 -3.99
N ASP A 90 -14.94 25.41 -4.62
CA ASP A 90 -15.78 24.36 -4.05
C ASP A 90 -15.16 22.96 -4.11
N GLU A 91 -13.84 22.88 -4.26
CA GLU A 91 -13.13 21.61 -4.26
C GLU A 91 -13.08 21.00 -2.85
N ARG A 92 -13.15 19.66 -2.77
CA ARG A 92 -13.05 18.89 -1.52
C ARG A 92 -12.30 17.59 -1.73
N TYR A 93 -11.72 17.06 -0.67
CA TYR A 93 -11.31 15.66 -0.59
C TYR A 93 -11.89 14.98 0.65
N GLU A 94 -12.17 13.69 0.49
CA GLU A 94 -12.45 12.74 1.57
C GLU A 94 -11.46 11.59 1.45
N VAL A 95 -10.85 11.16 2.54
CA VAL A 95 -9.85 10.08 2.56
C VAL A 95 -10.24 9.01 3.56
N THR A 96 -10.08 7.76 3.15
CA THR A 96 -10.09 6.60 4.05
C THR A 96 -8.80 5.81 3.85
N VAL A 97 -8.21 5.40 4.96
CA VAL A 97 -7.00 4.59 4.99
C VAL A 97 -7.32 3.19 5.46
N THR A 98 -6.85 2.21 4.72
CA THR A 98 -6.96 0.79 5.04
C THR A 98 -5.57 0.23 5.32
N ASP A 99 -5.44 -0.50 6.41
CA ASP A 99 -4.19 -1.17 6.74
C ASP A 99 -4.07 -2.51 6.00
N GLU A 100 -3.03 -2.65 5.18
CA GLU A 100 -2.79 -3.90 4.46
C GLU A 100 -2.15 -4.97 5.37
N CYS A 101 -1.59 -4.59 6.53
CA CYS A 101 -1.02 -5.53 7.51
C CYS A 101 -2.10 -6.31 8.29
N GLY A 102 -3.37 -5.94 8.15
CA GLY A 102 -4.49 -6.72 8.66
C GLY A 102 -4.93 -7.87 7.73
N LYS A 103 -4.42 -7.91 6.51
CA LYS A 103 -4.85 -8.80 5.43
C LYS A 103 -3.81 -9.88 5.13
N ILE A 104 -4.26 -11.01 4.58
CA ILE A 104 -3.38 -12.09 4.15
C ILE A 104 -2.72 -11.72 2.82
N ASP A 105 -1.39 -11.81 2.76
CA ASP A 105 -0.65 -11.59 1.51
C ASP A 105 -0.81 -12.78 0.55
N LEU A 106 -1.53 -12.56 -0.54
CA LEU A 106 -1.77 -13.53 -1.60
C LEU A 106 -0.49 -14.01 -2.27
N ASN A 107 0.59 -13.22 -2.26
CA ASN A 107 1.87 -13.60 -2.86
C ASN A 107 2.74 -14.46 -1.93
N ALA A 108 2.54 -14.37 -0.62
CA ALA A 108 3.29 -15.13 0.38
C ALA A 108 2.51 -16.34 0.91
N ALA A 109 1.17 -16.31 0.91
CA ALA A 109 0.36 -17.38 1.49
C ALA A 109 0.58 -18.73 0.79
N ASP A 110 0.69 -19.77 1.60
CA ASP A 110 0.75 -21.17 1.17
C ASP A 110 -0.65 -21.80 1.12
N GLU A 111 -0.71 -23.05 0.69
CA GLU A 111 -1.95 -23.81 0.58
C GLU A 111 -2.67 -23.93 1.93
N GLU A 112 -1.93 -24.16 3.02
CA GLU A 112 -2.50 -24.34 4.35
C GLU A 112 -3.15 -23.05 4.85
N LEU A 113 -2.48 -21.90 4.69
CA LEU A 113 -3.01 -20.60 5.09
C LEU A 113 -4.23 -20.21 4.24
N LEU A 114 -4.17 -20.40 2.92
CA LEU A 114 -5.29 -20.12 2.03
C LEU A 114 -6.52 -20.99 2.34
N ALA A 115 -6.32 -22.26 2.72
CA ALA A 115 -7.39 -23.17 3.10
C ALA A 115 -8.14 -22.75 4.37
N LYS A 116 -7.53 -21.91 5.23
CA LYS A 116 -8.17 -21.37 6.44
C LYS A 116 -9.11 -20.19 6.15
N LEU A 117 -9.07 -19.61 4.94
CA LEU A 117 -9.92 -18.49 4.57
C LEU A 117 -11.34 -18.94 4.16
N PRO A 118 -12.37 -18.15 4.50
CA PRO A 118 -13.75 -18.47 4.12
C PRO A 118 -13.93 -18.48 2.60
N GLY A 119 -14.60 -19.51 2.09
CA GLY A 119 -14.91 -19.64 0.66
C GLY A 119 -13.76 -20.13 -0.22
N MET A 120 -12.58 -20.42 0.34
CA MET A 120 -11.46 -21.00 -0.41
C MET A 120 -11.62 -22.52 -0.57
N THR A 121 -11.92 -22.96 -1.79
CA THR A 121 -11.94 -24.39 -2.15
C THR A 121 -10.59 -24.83 -2.70
N ASP A 122 -10.25 -26.12 -2.62
CA ASP A 122 -9.02 -26.70 -3.19
C ASP A 122 -8.75 -26.25 -4.63
N ALA A 123 -9.78 -26.20 -5.49
CA ALA A 123 -9.65 -25.74 -6.87
C ALA A 123 -9.28 -24.25 -7.00
N LEU A 124 -9.78 -23.39 -6.10
CA LEU A 124 -9.45 -21.96 -6.08
C LEU A 124 -8.02 -21.75 -5.58
N ILE A 125 -7.62 -22.49 -4.55
CA ILE A 125 -6.27 -22.46 -4.00
C ILE A 125 -5.27 -22.94 -5.05
N ALA A 126 -5.51 -24.10 -5.66
CA ALA A 126 -4.69 -24.62 -6.77
C ALA A 126 -4.60 -23.61 -7.92
N SER A 127 -5.70 -22.96 -8.29
CA SER A 127 -5.70 -21.93 -9.34
C SER A 127 -4.93 -20.66 -8.96
N ILE A 128 -4.88 -20.27 -7.68
CA ILE A 128 -4.02 -19.17 -7.19
C ILE A 128 -2.56 -19.56 -7.30
N LEU A 129 -2.22 -20.79 -6.88
CA LEU A 129 -0.84 -21.26 -6.85
C LEU A 129 -0.27 -21.41 -8.27
N ASP A 130 -1.02 -22.03 -9.19
CA ASP A 130 -0.68 -22.16 -10.63
C ASP A 130 -0.62 -20.77 -11.33
N TRP A 131 -1.39 -19.78 -10.87
CA TRP A 131 -1.29 -18.44 -11.45
C TRP A 131 0.04 -17.75 -11.09
N ARG A 132 0.63 -18.12 -9.95
CA ARG A 132 1.74 -17.40 -9.31
C ARG A 132 3.11 -18.03 -9.57
N ASP A 133 3.19 -19.34 -9.69
CA ASP A 133 4.45 -20.04 -9.88
C ASP A 133 4.97 -19.93 -11.31
N ALA A 134 6.23 -20.33 -11.51
CA ALA A 134 6.96 -20.03 -12.75
C ALA A 134 6.87 -21.13 -13.81
N ASP A 135 6.31 -22.29 -13.45
CA ASP A 135 6.18 -23.43 -14.35
C ASP A 135 4.83 -23.44 -15.07
N ASP A 136 4.58 -24.47 -15.88
CA ASP A 136 3.34 -24.65 -16.64
C ASP A 136 2.67 -25.99 -16.25
N ASP A 137 3.06 -26.60 -15.12
CA ASP A 137 2.63 -27.91 -14.67
C ASP A 137 1.41 -27.77 -13.73
N PRO A 138 0.17 -27.99 -14.20
CA PRO A 138 -1.01 -27.68 -13.41
C PRO A 138 -1.14 -28.61 -12.20
N ARG A 139 -1.45 -28.01 -11.05
CA ARG A 139 -1.85 -28.76 -9.85
C ARG A 139 -3.18 -29.51 -10.08
N PRO A 140 -3.49 -30.51 -9.23
CA PRO A 140 -4.83 -31.09 -9.19
C PRO A 140 -5.90 -29.98 -9.09
N ASP A 141 -6.87 -30.00 -10.01
CA ASP A 141 -7.94 -28.99 -10.12
C ASP A 141 -7.51 -27.53 -10.38
N GLY A 142 -6.22 -27.28 -10.54
CA GLY A 142 -5.62 -26.00 -10.91
C GLY A 142 -5.84 -25.62 -12.38
N ALA A 143 -5.15 -24.56 -12.81
CA ALA A 143 -5.25 -24.04 -14.16
C ALA A 143 -4.00 -23.27 -14.55
N GLU A 144 -3.41 -23.71 -15.67
CA GLU A 144 -2.20 -23.14 -16.26
C GLU A 144 -2.46 -22.56 -17.66
N VAL A 145 -1.37 -22.22 -18.37
CA VAL A 145 -1.36 -21.78 -19.78
C VAL A 145 -2.31 -22.59 -20.67
N ASP A 146 -2.38 -23.90 -20.49
CA ASP A 146 -3.21 -24.80 -21.30
C ASP A 146 -4.72 -24.56 -21.11
N TYR A 147 -5.14 -24.14 -19.92
CA TYR A 147 -6.51 -23.73 -19.61
C TYR A 147 -6.78 -22.31 -20.13
N TYR A 148 -5.93 -21.35 -19.79
CA TYR A 148 -6.17 -19.93 -20.08
C TYR A 148 -6.13 -19.60 -21.59
N SER A 149 -5.27 -20.29 -22.35
CA SER A 149 -5.17 -20.14 -23.81
C SER A 149 -6.41 -20.61 -24.57
N ARG A 150 -7.28 -21.43 -23.95
CA ARG A 150 -8.52 -21.95 -24.55
C ARG A 150 -9.74 -21.07 -24.28
N LEU A 151 -9.61 -20.08 -23.40
CA LEU A 151 -10.68 -19.12 -23.12
C LEU A 151 -11.02 -18.29 -24.38
N LYS A 152 -12.18 -17.65 -24.37
CA LYS A 152 -12.64 -16.76 -25.45
C LYS A 152 -13.02 -15.39 -24.88
N PRO A 153 -12.21 -14.33 -25.09
CA PRO A 153 -10.87 -14.37 -25.71
C PRO A 153 -9.85 -15.16 -24.86
N PRO A 154 -8.76 -15.67 -25.48
CA PRO A 154 -7.70 -16.36 -24.74
C PRO A 154 -7.04 -15.39 -23.77
N ARG A 155 -6.49 -15.93 -22.69
CA ARG A 155 -5.75 -15.18 -21.68
C ARG A 155 -4.37 -15.80 -21.49
N GLU A 156 -3.41 -14.97 -21.12
CA GLU A 156 -2.10 -15.42 -20.67
C GLU A 156 -2.20 -15.77 -19.19
N CYS A 157 -1.63 -16.92 -18.80
CA CYS A 157 -1.31 -17.18 -17.40
C CYS A 157 -0.17 -16.24 -17.00
N ALA A 158 -0.21 -15.70 -15.79
CA ALA A 158 0.78 -14.71 -15.39
C ALA A 158 2.15 -15.36 -15.12
N ASN A 159 2.15 -16.53 -14.49
CA ASN A 159 3.33 -17.25 -14.01
C ASN A 159 4.30 -16.36 -13.20
N ARG A 160 3.73 -15.52 -12.34
CA ARG A 160 4.44 -14.55 -11.50
C ARG A 160 3.58 -14.13 -10.31
N SER A 161 4.21 -13.51 -9.31
CA SER A 161 3.51 -12.76 -8.26
C SER A 161 2.41 -11.85 -8.83
N PHE A 162 1.28 -11.79 -8.12
CA PHE A 162 0.20 -10.85 -8.39
C PHE A 162 0.73 -9.42 -8.22
N LEU A 163 0.50 -8.56 -9.23
CA LEU A 163 0.84 -7.14 -9.16
C LEU A 163 -0.27 -6.33 -8.52
N THR A 164 -1.52 -6.76 -8.72
CA THR A 164 -2.70 -6.14 -8.14
C THR A 164 -3.68 -7.20 -7.70
N LEU A 165 -4.36 -6.95 -6.58
CA LEU A 165 -5.37 -7.87 -6.07
C LEU A 165 -6.50 -8.20 -7.09
N PRO A 166 -7.00 -7.25 -7.91
CA PRO A 166 -8.01 -7.53 -8.93
C PRO A 166 -7.60 -8.54 -10.02
N GLU A 167 -6.31 -8.91 -10.15
CA GLU A 167 -5.89 -10.01 -11.02
C GLU A 167 -6.56 -11.34 -10.62
N LEU A 168 -7.01 -11.50 -9.37
CA LEU A 168 -7.85 -12.65 -8.96
C LEU A 168 -9.08 -12.83 -9.85
N LEU A 169 -9.65 -11.76 -10.42
CA LEU A 169 -10.81 -11.87 -11.33
C LEU A 169 -10.46 -12.49 -12.70
N LEU A 170 -9.16 -12.66 -12.99
CA LEU A 170 -8.67 -13.34 -14.17
C LEU A 170 -8.44 -14.84 -13.93
N VAL A 171 -8.18 -15.21 -12.68
CA VAL A 171 -7.91 -16.56 -12.21
C VAL A 171 -9.17 -17.43 -12.32
N ARG A 172 -8.99 -18.71 -12.64
CA ARG A 172 -10.08 -19.67 -12.74
C ARG A 172 -10.89 -19.74 -11.44
N GLY A 173 -12.21 -19.71 -11.58
CA GLY A 173 -13.16 -19.95 -10.48
C GLY A 173 -13.57 -18.71 -9.69
N PHE A 174 -12.79 -17.64 -9.69
CA PHE A 174 -13.12 -16.41 -8.96
C PHE A 174 -14.23 -15.61 -9.65
N THR A 175 -15.12 -15.04 -8.83
CA THR A 175 -16.26 -14.24 -9.29
C THR A 175 -16.19 -12.83 -8.73
N LYS A 176 -16.84 -11.87 -9.40
CA LYS A 176 -16.95 -10.49 -8.89
C LYS A 176 -17.69 -10.41 -7.56
N GLU A 177 -18.63 -11.32 -7.32
CA GLU A 177 -19.41 -11.34 -6.09
C GLU A 177 -18.58 -11.85 -4.90
N ALA A 178 -17.75 -12.89 -5.09
CA ALA A 178 -16.80 -13.30 -4.06
C ALA A 178 -15.74 -12.21 -3.80
N PHE A 179 -15.33 -11.49 -4.84
CA PHE A 179 -14.29 -10.47 -4.76
C PHE A 179 -14.74 -9.15 -4.11
N TYR A 180 -15.86 -8.58 -4.58
CA TYR A 180 -16.39 -7.27 -4.14
C TYR A 180 -17.53 -7.39 -3.12
N GLY A 181 -18.00 -8.61 -2.84
CA GLY A 181 -19.19 -8.83 -2.05
C GLY A 181 -20.50 -8.61 -2.83
N PRO A 182 -21.65 -8.76 -2.16
CA PRO A 182 -22.94 -8.55 -2.77
C PRO A 182 -23.16 -7.08 -3.10
N LYS A 183 -23.81 -6.82 -4.24
CA LYS A 183 -24.17 -5.45 -4.62
C LYS A 183 -25.31 -4.94 -3.74
N VAL A 184 -25.01 -4.00 -2.86
CA VAL A 184 -26.02 -3.31 -2.06
C VAL A 184 -26.68 -2.21 -2.90
N ALA A 185 -28.01 -2.22 -2.97
CA ALA A 185 -28.78 -1.25 -3.76
C ALA A 185 -28.64 0.17 -3.16
N GLY A 186 -28.14 1.10 -3.97
CA GLY A 186 -27.92 2.50 -3.54
C GLY A 186 -26.45 2.82 -3.27
N GLN A 187 -25.58 1.81 -3.10
CA GLN A 187 -24.16 2.05 -2.96
C GLN A 187 -23.56 2.59 -4.26
N THR A 188 -22.77 3.64 -4.12
CA THR A 188 -22.07 4.22 -5.26
C THR A 188 -20.62 3.75 -5.32
N ARG A 189 -20.06 3.86 -6.55
CA ARG A 189 -18.64 4.04 -6.85
C ARG A 189 -17.85 4.54 -5.63
N PHE A 190 -18.31 5.68 -5.11
CA PHE A 190 -17.57 6.67 -4.34
C PHE A 190 -17.89 6.65 -2.83
N GLU A 191 -18.45 5.57 -2.30
CA GLU A 191 -18.40 5.37 -0.85
C GLU A 191 -16.98 4.97 -0.45
N THR A 192 -16.49 5.53 0.65
CA THR A 192 -15.16 5.26 1.22
C THR A 192 -15.21 4.33 2.42
N THR A 193 -16.38 4.18 3.04
CA THR A 193 -16.63 3.25 4.14
C THR A 193 -17.16 1.92 3.59
N ALA A 194 -16.69 0.81 4.17
CA ALA A 194 -17.21 -0.51 3.86
C ALA A 194 -18.71 -0.58 4.21
N PRO A 195 -19.55 -1.30 3.42
CA PRO A 195 -20.93 -1.55 3.81
C PRO A 195 -20.98 -2.21 5.19
N GLU A 196 -21.88 -1.70 6.03
CA GLU A 196 -22.22 -2.36 7.30
C GLU A 196 -22.76 -3.76 6.97
N ARG A 197 -22.24 -4.80 7.63
CA ARG A 197 -22.67 -6.19 7.38
C ARG A 197 -24.18 -6.28 7.56
N ALA A 198 -24.89 -6.86 6.60
CA ALA A 198 -26.34 -7.01 6.72
C ALA A 198 -26.71 -8.01 7.83
N THR A 199 -25.82 -8.98 8.08
CA THR A 199 -25.93 -9.99 9.14
C THR A 199 -24.54 -10.41 9.63
N GLU A 200 -24.44 -10.86 10.89
CA GLU A 200 -23.20 -11.42 11.46
C GLU A 200 -22.67 -12.65 10.69
N GLU A 201 -23.54 -13.38 9.98
CA GLU A 201 -23.18 -14.56 9.17
C GLU A 201 -22.57 -14.22 7.79
N GLU A 202 -22.53 -12.95 7.39
CA GLU A 202 -22.04 -12.55 6.07
C GLU A 202 -20.50 -12.48 6.08
N THR A 203 -19.86 -13.38 5.31
CA THR A 203 -18.41 -13.41 5.15
C THR A 203 -17.91 -12.17 4.41
N LEU A 204 -16.81 -11.59 4.87
CA LEU A 204 -16.19 -10.47 4.17
C LEU A 204 -15.79 -10.84 2.72
N PRO A 205 -15.87 -9.87 1.80
CA PRO A 205 -15.38 -10.08 0.45
C PRO A 205 -13.86 -10.25 0.43
N LEU A 206 -13.35 -10.94 -0.60
CA LEU A 206 -11.92 -11.24 -0.69
C LEU A 206 -11.04 -9.98 -0.71
N GLU A 207 -11.54 -8.84 -1.21
CA GLU A 207 -10.80 -7.58 -1.18
C GLU A 207 -10.54 -7.02 0.23
N GLU A 208 -11.30 -7.48 1.22
CA GLU A 208 -11.10 -7.13 2.62
C GLU A 208 -10.25 -8.13 3.41
N LEU A 209 -10.07 -9.34 2.87
CA LEU A 209 -9.29 -10.40 3.51
C LEU A 209 -7.88 -10.54 2.94
N LEU A 210 -7.69 -10.17 1.68
CA LEU A 210 -6.46 -10.41 0.92
C LEU A 210 -5.77 -9.10 0.53
N THR A 211 -4.46 -9.17 0.37
CA THR A 211 -3.62 -8.12 -0.20
C THR A 211 -2.53 -8.73 -1.09
N VAL A 212 -1.85 -7.89 -1.87
CA VAL A 212 -0.60 -8.25 -2.59
C VAL A 212 0.60 -7.43 -2.08
N TYR A 213 0.38 -6.60 -1.07
CA TYR A 213 1.34 -5.68 -0.47
C TYR A 213 1.58 -6.00 1.01
N GLY A 214 1.30 -7.25 1.42
CA GLY A 214 1.34 -7.63 2.83
C GLY A 214 2.76 -7.98 3.32
N GLY A 215 2.81 -8.43 4.58
CA GLY A 215 4.05 -8.77 5.27
C GLY A 215 4.57 -7.60 6.11
N ALA A 216 4.22 -7.59 7.40
CA ALA A 216 4.83 -6.70 8.36
C ALA A 216 6.29 -7.10 8.62
N ASP A 217 7.15 -6.11 8.77
CA ASP A 217 8.53 -6.33 9.21
C ASP A 217 8.53 -6.62 10.72
N ASP A 218 9.52 -7.39 11.20
CA ASP A 218 9.70 -7.69 12.62
C ASP A 218 10.33 -6.49 13.37
N LEU A 219 9.62 -5.37 13.37
CA LEU A 219 10.00 -4.12 14.02
C LEU A 219 9.11 -3.84 15.24
N ASP A 220 9.67 -3.19 16.25
CA ASP A 220 8.91 -2.67 17.39
C ASP A 220 8.04 -1.47 17.00
N ALA A 221 7.18 -1.03 17.92
CA ALA A 221 6.25 0.10 17.80
C ALA A 221 6.91 1.36 17.24
N GLN A 222 8.18 1.60 17.56
CA GLN A 222 8.90 2.81 17.19
C GLN A 222 9.57 2.75 15.82
N GLY A 223 9.54 1.61 15.11
CA GLY A 223 10.30 1.50 13.85
C GLY A 223 11.65 0.84 13.99
N GLN A 224 12.00 0.36 15.17
CA GLN A 224 13.33 -0.15 15.47
C GLN A 224 13.35 -1.68 15.42
N GLU A 225 14.52 -2.24 15.17
CA GLU A 225 14.71 -3.69 15.17
C GLU A 225 14.52 -4.23 16.59
N ARG A 226 13.82 -5.35 16.74
CA ARG A 226 13.63 -5.99 18.05
C ARG A 226 14.92 -6.71 18.48
N LEU A 227 15.18 -6.73 19.79
CA LEU A 227 16.34 -7.43 20.33
C LEU A 227 16.10 -8.93 20.37
N ASN A 228 17.00 -9.71 19.76
CA ASN A 228 16.93 -11.16 19.82
C ASN A 228 17.36 -11.71 21.19
N ILE A 229 16.38 -12.24 21.95
CA ILE A 229 16.57 -12.76 23.32
C ILE A 229 17.43 -14.01 23.40
N ASN A 230 17.69 -14.70 22.29
CA ASN A 230 18.51 -15.91 22.27
C ASN A 230 20.01 -15.62 22.15
N VAL A 231 20.37 -14.44 21.65
CA VAL A 231 21.78 -14.05 21.41
C VAL A 231 22.23 -12.87 22.25
N ALA A 232 21.31 -12.00 22.67
CA ALA A 232 21.64 -10.81 23.46
C ALA A 232 22.29 -11.16 24.81
N ASP A 233 23.35 -10.46 25.19
CA ASP A 233 23.93 -10.61 26.54
C ASP A 233 23.14 -9.81 27.59
N THR A 234 23.57 -9.92 28.86
CA THR A 234 22.90 -9.24 29.97
C THR A 234 22.95 -7.71 29.85
N THR A 235 23.99 -7.16 29.23
CA THR A 235 24.12 -5.71 29.05
C THR A 235 23.14 -5.23 27.99
N ALA A 236 23.10 -5.89 26.83
CA ALA A 236 22.18 -5.57 25.75
C ALA A 236 20.72 -5.68 26.21
N LEU A 237 20.34 -6.76 26.92
CA LEU A 237 18.97 -6.92 27.44
C LEU A 237 18.57 -5.83 28.43
N ALA A 238 19.48 -5.45 29.34
CA ALA A 238 19.20 -4.42 30.34
C ALA A 238 19.05 -3.02 29.71
N GLU A 239 19.92 -2.67 28.75
CA GLU A 239 19.86 -1.40 28.04
C GLU A 239 18.61 -1.32 27.15
N TRP A 240 18.29 -2.39 26.43
CA TRP A 240 17.20 -2.39 25.45
C TRP A 240 15.81 -2.35 26.08
N THR A 241 15.67 -2.95 27.26
CA THR A 241 14.39 -2.97 27.97
C THR A 241 14.20 -1.79 28.92
N ASP A 242 15.17 -0.86 28.98
CA ASP A 242 15.10 0.43 29.70
C ASP A 242 14.44 0.34 31.09
N GLY A 243 14.88 -0.62 31.90
CA GLY A 243 14.40 -0.81 33.27
C GLY A 243 13.05 -1.53 33.43
N ILE A 244 12.40 -1.96 32.33
CA ILE A 244 11.23 -2.86 32.37
C ILE A 244 11.64 -4.21 32.96
N LEU A 245 12.78 -4.74 32.51
CA LEU A 245 13.41 -5.94 33.09
C LEU A 245 14.50 -5.51 34.07
N THR A 246 14.41 -6.03 35.30
CA THR A 246 15.43 -5.80 36.33
C THR A 246 16.69 -6.62 36.05
N GLU A 247 17.81 -6.28 36.67
CA GLU A 247 19.05 -7.07 36.57
C GLU A 247 18.84 -8.56 36.92
N GLY A 248 17.99 -8.85 37.90
CA GLY A 248 17.63 -10.21 38.29
C GLY A 248 16.84 -10.94 37.21
N ASP A 249 15.91 -10.25 36.55
CA ASP A 249 15.13 -10.81 35.43
C ASP A 249 16.04 -11.13 34.25
N VAL A 250 16.92 -10.19 33.89
CA VAL A 250 17.86 -10.36 32.78
C VAL A 250 18.80 -11.53 33.02
N GLN A 251 19.32 -11.67 34.25
CA GLN A 251 20.14 -12.82 34.61
C GLN A 251 19.33 -14.13 34.54
N ALA A 252 18.10 -14.14 35.03
CA ALA A 252 17.23 -15.31 34.99
C ALA A 252 16.92 -15.75 33.55
N ILE A 253 16.76 -14.82 32.61
CA ILE A 253 16.58 -15.13 31.18
C ILE A 253 17.81 -15.85 30.62
N VAL A 254 19.01 -15.31 30.89
CA VAL A 254 20.27 -15.87 30.42
C VAL A 254 20.53 -17.26 31.02
N ASP A 255 20.25 -17.42 32.32
CA ASP A 255 20.38 -18.70 33.03
C ASP A 255 19.36 -19.74 32.52
N TYR A 256 18.12 -19.31 32.28
CA TYR A 256 17.07 -20.16 31.73
C TYR A 256 17.47 -20.68 30.35
N ARG A 257 17.85 -19.81 29.42
CA ARG A 257 18.25 -20.28 28.07
C ARG A 257 19.53 -21.13 28.08
N GLY A 258 20.44 -20.87 29.03
CA GLY A 258 21.64 -21.67 29.22
C GLY A 258 21.38 -23.09 29.74
N SER A 259 20.25 -23.29 30.45
CA SER A 259 19.88 -24.58 31.05
C SER A 259 18.81 -25.34 30.28
N MET A 260 17.86 -24.63 29.67
CA MET A 260 16.69 -25.18 28.97
C MET A 260 16.82 -25.14 27.45
N GLY A 261 17.76 -24.36 26.90
CA GLY A 261 17.92 -24.13 25.47
C GLY A 261 17.36 -22.78 25.01
N ALA A 262 17.51 -22.49 23.71
CA ALA A 262 16.97 -21.27 23.11
C ALA A 262 15.43 -21.23 23.22
N PHE A 263 14.87 -20.03 23.31
CA PHE A 263 13.44 -19.79 23.26
C PHE A 263 12.93 -19.87 21.83
N ASP A 264 11.82 -20.59 21.63
CA ASP A 264 11.13 -20.65 20.32
C ASP A 264 10.19 -19.46 20.12
N SER A 265 9.74 -18.84 21.21
CA SER A 265 8.89 -17.66 21.22
C SER A 265 9.20 -16.77 22.41
N ILE A 266 9.10 -15.45 22.24
CA ILE A 266 9.26 -14.51 23.37
C ILE A 266 8.20 -14.72 24.47
N GLY A 267 7.06 -15.32 24.17
CA GLY A 267 6.04 -15.59 25.18
C GLY A 267 6.48 -16.64 26.21
N GLU A 268 7.48 -17.45 25.89
CA GLU A 268 8.08 -18.41 26.83
C GLU A 268 8.83 -17.74 27.99
N LEU A 269 9.13 -16.44 27.87
CA LEU A 269 9.69 -15.65 28.96
C LEU A 269 8.80 -15.66 30.21
N LEU A 270 7.48 -15.88 30.08
CA LEU A 270 6.58 -16.03 31.22
C LEU A 270 6.89 -17.26 32.10
N ARG A 271 7.66 -18.23 31.58
CA ARG A 271 8.16 -19.38 32.35
C ARG A 271 9.42 -19.07 33.16
N VAL A 272 10.06 -17.92 32.91
CA VAL A 272 11.27 -17.49 33.60
C VAL A 272 10.91 -16.84 34.93
N GLU A 273 11.59 -17.25 36.00
CA GLU A 273 11.37 -16.70 37.33
C GLU A 273 11.59 -15.17 37.34
N GLY A 274 10.63 -14.42 37.87
CA GLY A 274 10.69 -12.95 37.94
C GLY A 274 10.00 -12.22 36.78
N ILE A 275 9.78 -12.89 35.65
CA ILE A 275 9.05 -12.32 34.51
C ILE A 275 7.54 -12.41 34.79
N THR A 276 6.89 -11.26 34.88
CA THR A 276 5.44 -11.17 35.12
C THR A 276 4.70 -10.77 33.84
N ARG A 277 3.37 -10.93 33.85
CA ARG A 277 2.51 -10.45 32.76
C ARG A 277 2.65 -8.96 32.53
N GLU A 278 2.76 -8.17 33.59
CA GLU A 278 2.91 -6.71 33.50
C GLU A 278 4.24 -6.32 32.84
N LYS A 279 5.33 -7.05 33.13
CA LYS A 279 6.61 -6.84 32.44
C LYS A 279 6.52 -7.23 30.97
N MET A 280 5.88 -8.36 30.67
CA MET A 280 5.71 -8.81 29.28
C MET A 280 4.77 -7.90 28.47
N GLN A 281 3.75 -7.30 29.09
CA GLN A 281 2.93 -6.28 28.44
C GLN A 281 3.77 -5.12 27.92
N GLN A 282 4.81 -4.72 28.65
CA GLN A 282 5.68 -3.61 28.27
C GLN A 282 6.85 -4.05 27.37
N ALA A 283 7.46 -5.20 27.65
CA ALA A 283 8.69 -5.64 26.99
C ALA A 283 8.45 -6.45 25.72
N ALA A 284 7.29 -7.10 25.54
CA ALA A 284 7.08 -8.03 24.44
C ALA A 284 7.34 -7.38 23.07
N ASP A 285 6.99 -6.11 22.91
CA ASP A 285 7.17 -5.45 21.61
C ASP A 285 8.62 -5.10 21.27
N LEU A 286 9.50 -5.08 22.28
CA LEU A 286 10.94 -4.76 22.14
C LEU A 286 11.79 -5.99 21.80
N LEU A 287 11.23 -7.19 21.92
CA LEU A 287 11.96 -8.46 21.91
C LEU A 287 11.52 -9.36 20.75
N THR A 288 12.45 -10.16 20.21
CA THR A 288 12.16 -11.21 19.22
C THR A 288 12.99 -12.45 19.52
N THR A 289 12.63 -13.59 18.94
CA THR A 289 13.48 -14.80 18.89
C THR A 289 14.22 -14.94 17.56
N ARG A 290 13.86 -14.12 16.56
CA ARG A 290 14.42 -14.17 15.21
C ARG A 290 15.73 -13.40 15.13
N SER A 291 16.73 -14.02 14.52
CA SER A 291 17.95 -13.33 14.09
C SER A 291 17.81 -12.91 12.62
N ARG A 292 18.23 -11.70 12.31
CA ARG A 292 18.32 -11.26 10.91
C ARG A 292 19.44 -12.01 10.21
N ALA A 293 19.31 -12.23 8.89
CA ALA A 293 20.35 -12.85 8.06
C ALA A 293 21.75 -12.19 8.21
N SER A 294 21.82 -10.90 8.57
CA SER A 294 23.08 -10.17 8.82
C SER A 294 23.80 -10.57 10.11
N GLU A 295 23.11 -11.17 11.09
CA GLU A 295 23.72 -11.67 12.33
C GLU A 295 24.42 -13.02 12.13
N SER A 296 24.06 -13.77 11.07
CA SER A 296 24.72 -15.04 10.72
C SER A 296 26.16 -14.88 10.25
N SER A 297 26.58 -13.65 9.91
CA SER A 297 27.95 -13.31 9.50
C SER A 297 28.89 -12.96 10.67
N GLY A 298 28.40 -12.97 11.92
CA GLY A 298 29.09 -12.41 13.08
C GLY A 298 29.50 -13.40 14.17
N ALA A 299 29.58 -14.72 13.91
CA ALA A 299 30.03 -15.68 14.92
C ALA A 299 30.67 -16.95 14.30
N GLY A 300 31.61 -16.77 13.38
CA GLY A 300 32.48 -17.84 12.88
C GLY A 300 33.81 -17.85 13.62
N SER A 301 33.93 -18.74 14.62
CA SER A 301 35.16 -19.08 15.33
C SER A 301 36.35 -19.27 14.37
N THR A 302 37.47 -18.64 14.71
CA THR A 302 38.78 -18.83 14.10
C THR A 302 39.26 -20.26 14.30
N THR A 303 39.09 -21.11 13.30
CA THR A 303 39.93 -22.31 13.12
C THR A 303 40.48 -22.30 11.70
N GLY A 304 41.79 -22.15 11.62
CA GLY A 304 42.51 -22.07 10.36
C GLY A 304 42.48 -23.41 9.64
N GLU A 305 41.90 -23.42 8.44
CA GLU A 305 42.15 -24.46 7.47
C GLU A 305 42.65 -23.80 6.17
N GLN A 306 43.86 -24.16 5.81
CA GLN A 306 44.61 -23.66 4.66
C GLN A 306 43.98 -24.20 3.36
N PRO A 307 43.76 -23.37 2.31
CA PRO A 307 43.21 -23.87 1.06
C PRO A 307 44.28 -24.63 0.24
N PRO A 308 43.88 -25.63 -0.57
CA PRO A 308 44.80 -26.34 -1.45
C PRO A 308 45.25 -25.44 -2.62
N PRO A 309 46.45 -25.64 -3.20
CA PRO A 309 46.97 -24.77 -4.23
C PRO A 309 46.50 -25.18 -5.64
N GLY A 310 46.08 -24.19 -6.44
CA GLY A 310 46.25 -24.21 -7.90
C GLY A 310 45.02 -23.91 -8.74
N MET A 311 44.90 -22.68 -9.27
CA MET A 311 44.70 -22.33 -10.70
C MET A 311 44.49 -20.80 -10.86
N PRO A 312 44.71 -20.23 -12.06
CA PRO A 312 45.35 -18.91 -12.21
C PRO A 312 44.40 -17.72 -12.09
N THR A 313 44.95 -16.62 -11.60
CA THR A 313 44.35 -15.29 -11.48
C THR A 313 44.20 -14.61 -12.85
N VAL A 314 43.00 -14.09 -13.12
CA VAL A 314 42.70 -13.15 -14.21
C VAL A 314 42.98 -11.72 -13.69
N PRO A 315 43.69 -10.84 -14.42
CA PRO A 315 43.93 -9.47 -13.98
C PRO A 315 42.69 -8.59 -14.15
N GLY A 316 42.35 -7.81 -13.13
CA GLY A 316 41.37 -6.72 -13.23
C GLY A 316 41.92 -5.54 -14.05
N PRO A 317 41.05 -4.71 -14.64
CA PRO A 317 41.45 -3.54 -15.42
C PRO A 317 41.88 -2.37 -14.52
N PRO A 318 42.76 -1.47 -15.01
CA PRO A 318 43.24 -0.33 -14.24
C PRO A 318 42.30 0.87 -14.33
N ASP A 319 42.31 1.69 -13.28
CA ASP A 319 41.82 3.07 -13.27
C ASP A 319 42.60 3.92 -14.30
N ASP A 320 41.90 4.71 -15.12
CA ASP A 320 42.45 5.98 -15.58
C ASP A 320 41.38 7.00 -15.96
N ALA A 321 41.74 8.26 -15.69
CA ALA A 321 41.02 9.48 -15.98
C ALA A 321 40.97 9.79 -17.49
N GLY A 322 40.03 10.65 -17.88
CA GLY A 322 40.15 11.42 -19.11
C GLY A 322 38.94 11.36 -20.03
N GLN A 323 38.09 12.39 -19.93
CA GLN A 323 37.10 12.73 -20.96
C GLN A 323 37.77 12.98 -22.32
N PRO A 324 37.21 12.46 -23.44
CA PRO A 324 37.52 12.96 -24.76
C PRO A 324 36.50 14.00 -25.21
N THR A 325 36.97 15.21 -25.51
CA THR A 325 36.30 16.19 -26.37
C THR A 325 36.64 15.93 -27.83
N LEU A 326 35.66 16.09 -28.73
CA LEU A 326 35.86 16.05 -30.18
C LEU A 326 35.99 17.47 -30.77
N PRO A 327 36.73 17.65 -31.89
CA PRO A 327 37.16 18.96 -32.37
C PRO A 327 36.42 19.48 -33.61
N GLY A 328 36.24 20.81 -33.66
CA GLY A 328 36.55 21.64 -34.83
C GLY A 328 35.49 21.79 -35.93
N LEU A 329 34.81 22.95 -35.94
CA LEU A 329 34.56 23.73 -37.16
C LEU A 329 34.60 25.22 -36.78
N GLY A 330 35.56 25.95 -37.36
CA GLY A 330 35.81 27.36 -37.10
C GLY A 330 34.94 28.31 -37.92
N GLY A 331 34.94 29.58 -37.51
CA GLY A 331 34.30 30.68 -38.23
C GLY A 331 34.29 31.97 -37.42
N ASP A 332 35.45 32.62 -37.33
CA ASP A 332 35.65 33.99 -36.84
C ASP A 332 34.95 35.01 -37.74
N THR A 333 34.32 36.05 -37.17
CA THR A 333 34.54 37.45 -37.55
C THR A 333 33.77 38.37 -36.59
N GLY A 334 34.50 39.20 -35.84
CA GLY A 334 33.95 40.26 -35.01
C GLY A 334 33.46 41.49 -35.79
N ARG A 335 32.68 42.34 -35.11
CA ARG A 335 32.71 43.81 -35.23
C ARG A 335 31.82 44.48 -34.16
N GLN A 336 32.45 45.29 -33.32
CA GLN A 336 31.83 46.37 -32.55
C GLN A 336 31.48 47.56 -33.46
N ALA A 337 30.39 48.28 -33.15
CA ALA A 337 30.33 49.75 -33.14
C ALA A 337 29.01 50.26 -32.52
N PRO A 338 28.95 51.52 -32.01
CA PRO A 338 28.08 51.94 -30.89
C PRO A 338 27.11 53.11 -31.19
N GLY A 339 26.24 53.44 -30.21
CA GLY A 339 25.80 54.82 -29.92
C GLY A 339 24.29 55.14 -29.98
N GLY A 340 23.79 55.92 -29.00
CA GLY A 340 22.60 56.78 -29.12
C GLY A 340 21.61 56.80 -27.96
N GLU A 341 21.41 57.95 -27.32
CA GLU A 341 20.75 58.26 -26.03
C GLU A 341 19.22 58.55 -26.09
N THR A 342 18.46 58.30 -25.00
CA THR A 342 17.72 59.28 -24.13
C THR A 342 16.66 58.62 -23.20
N PRO A 343 16.29 59.24 -22.04
CA PRO A 343 15.67 58.54 -20.90
C PRO A 343 14.14 58.69 -20.79
N GLY A 344 13.46 57.63 -20.31
CA GLY A 344 12.05 57.61 -19.90
C GLY A 344 11.89 57.38 -18.38
N PRO A 345 10.73 57.73 -17.78
CA PRO A 345 10.51 57.78 -16.32
C PRO A 345 10.44 56.37 -15.68
N PRO A 346 10.59 56.24 -14.35
CA PRO A 346 10.80 54.94 -13.71
C PRO A 346 9.51 54.12 -13.72
N GLY A 347 9.49 53.07 -14.55
CA GLY A 347 8.52 51.98 -14.45
C GLY A 347 9.00 50.97 -13.42
N PHE A 348 8.09 50.56 -12.53
CA PHE A 348 8.32 49.48 -11.58
C PHE A 348 8.86 48.23 -12.29
N PRO A 349 9.86 47.52 -11.73
CA PRO A 349 10.30 46.26 -12.31
C PRO A 349 9.12 45.26 -12.30
N PRO A 350 8.94 44.46 -13.37
CA PRO A 350 8.02 43.34 -13.31
C PRO A 350 8.48 42.38 -12.20
N PRO A 351 7.56 41.62 -11.58
CA PRO A 351 7.97 40.60 -10.61
C PRO A 351 8.95 39.65 -11.30
N THR A 352 10.07 39.40 -10.62
CA THR A 352 11.00 38.34 -10.96
C THR A 352 10.23 37.03 -11.13
N PRO A 353 10.49 36.23 -12.18
CA PRO A 353 9.96 34.88 -12.22
C PRO A 353 10.53 34.15 -10.99
N ASP A 354 9.64 33.54 -10.21
CA ASP A 354 10.05 32.64 -9.13
C ASP A 354 11.09 31.64 -9.68
N PRO A 355 12.11 31.26 -8.90
CA PRO A 355 13.00 30.19 -9.31
C PRO A 355 12.12 28.97 -9.60
N GLU A 356 12.28 28.38 -10.79
CA GLU A 356 11.56 27.19 -11.22
C GLU A 356 11.65 26.14 -10.10
N GLY A 357 10.60 26.06 -9.30
CA GLY A 357 10.34 24.91 -8.46
C GLY A 357 10.27 23.67 -9.36
N PRO A 358 10.50 22.47 -8.82
CA PRO A 358 10.37 21.25 -9.60
C PRO A 358 9.02 21.30 -10.32
N THR A 359 9.05 21.20 -11.65
CA THR A 359 7.83 21.12 -12.45
C THR A 359 7.02 19.96 -11.88
N PRO A 360 5.78 20.18 -11.41
CA PRO A 360 4.97 19.10 -10.88
C PRO A 360 4.92 17.98 -11.92
N PRO A 361 5.09 16.70 -11.53
CA PRO A 361 5.01 15.60 -12.48
C PRO A 361 3.69 15.72 -13.25
N GLN A 362 3.80 15.88 -14.57
CA GLN A 362 2.64 15.92 -15.45
C GLN A 362 1.89 14.58 -15.27
N PRO A 363 0.63 14.58 -14.83
CA PRO A 363 -0.10 13.33 -14.66
C PRO A 363 -0.15 12.60 -15.99
N SER A 364 0.12 11.30 -15.97
CA SER A 364 -0.31 10.46 -17.07
C SER A 364 -1.84 10.62 -17.15
N THR A 365 -2.36 11.05 -18.30
CA THR A 365 -3.80 11.04 -18.58
C THR A 365 -4.33 9.63 -18.80
N SER A 366 -3.44 8.63 -18.69
CA SER A 366 -3.76 7.23 -18.74
C SER A 366 -4.24 6.75 -17.37
N ASN A 367 -5.39 6.07 -17.31
CA ASN A 367 -5.83 5.28 -16.16
C ASN A 367 -4.91 4.06 -15.86
N VAL A 368 -3.64 4.12 -16.27
CA VAL A 368 -2.66 3.08 -16.02
C VAL A 368 -2.17 3.28 -14.58
N ALA A 369 -2.25 2.22 -13.78
CA ALA A 369 -1.69 2.26 -12.45
C ALA A 369 -0.17 2.39 -12.54
N ASP A 370 0.39 3.34 -11.79
CA ASP A 370 1.83 3.43 -11.59
C ASP A 370 2.18 2.43 -10.48
N ILE A 371 2.88 1.35 -10.83
CA ILE A 371 3.25 0.26 -9.91
C ILE A 371 4.77 0.24 -9.77
N ASP A 372 5.26 0.28 -8.54
CA ASP A 372 6.66 -0.02 -8.24
C ASP A 372 6.84 -1.53 -8.11
N LEU A 373 7.31 -2.17 -9.19
CA LEU A 373 7.54 -3.61 -9.23
C LEU A 373 8.56 -4.09 -8.19
N ALA A 374 9.46 -3.21 -7.73
CA ALA A 374 10.46 -3.54 -6.71
C ALA A 374 9.88 -3.69 -5.29
N ALA A 375 8.65 -3.23 -5.05
CA ALA A 375 8.01 -3.32 -3.75
C ALA A 375 7.25 -4.65 -3.53
N LEU A 376 7.08 -5.45 -4.59
CA LEU A 376 6.39 -6.73 -4.51
C LEU A 376 7.37 -7.85 -4.13
N PRO A 377 6.96 -8.81 -3.28
CA PRO A 377 7.80 -9.96 -2.96
C PRO A 377 8.09 -10.81 -4.20
N GLU A 378 9.31 -11.32 -4.30
CA GLU A 378 9.69 -12.28 -5.33
C GLU A 378 8.90 -13.58 -5.18
N ALA A 379 8.61 -14.25 -6.30
CA ALA A 379 7.86 -15.51 -6.28
C ALA A 379 8.62 -16.57 -5.46
N GLY A 380 7.97 -17.07 -4.40
CA GLY A 380 8.54 -18.07 -3.50
C GLY A 380 9.22 -17.52 -2.24
N ASP A 381 9.28 -16.20 -2.05
CA ASP A 381 9.69 -15.57 -0.78
C ASP A 381 8.56 -15.69 0.26
N PHE A 382 8.52 -16.81 0.99
CA PHE A 382 7.53 -17.03 2.04
C PHE A 382 7.83 -16.13 3.24
N ARG A 383 6.99 -15.13 3.45
CA ARG A 383 7.06 -14.26 4.61
C ARG A 383 6.12 -14.76 5.71
N PRO A 384 6.53 -14.72 6.98
CA PRO A 384 5.64 -15.04 8.08
C PRO A 384 4.41 -14.11 8.03
N ASN A 385 3.22 -14.69 8.16
CA ASN A 385 1.95 -13.97 8.16
C ASN A 385 1.74 -13.23 9.49
N ILE A 386 2.40 -12.08 9.65
CA ILE A 386 2.27 -11.22 10.83
C ILE A 386 1.10 -10.27 10.63
N LEU A 387 0.07 -10.40 11.46
CA LEU A 387 -1.18 -9.65 11.35
C LEU A 387 -1.28 -8.50 12.36
N ASN A 388 -1.74 -7.33 11.92
CA ASN A 388 -1.99 -6.20 12.83
C ASN A 388 -3.23 -6.44 13.70
N LEU A 389 -3.04 -6.54 15.02
CA LEU A 389 -4.06 -6.76 16.04
C LEU A 389 -5.13 -5.69 16.10
N ASN A 390 -4.94 -4.49 15.56
CA ASN A 390 -5.96 -3.44 15.58
C ASN A 390 -6.87 -3.45 14.35
N THR A 391 -6.37 -3.96 13.22
CA THR A 391 -7.00 -3.76 11.90
C THR A 391 -7.35 -5.07 11.21
N ALA A 392 -6.73 -6.19 11.59
CA ALA A 392 -6.99 -7.50 11.00
C ALA A 392 -8.46 -7.92 11.21
N PRO A 393 -9.20 -8.26 10.15
CA PRO A 393 -10.53 -8.82 10.28
C PRO A 393 -10.55 -10.10 11.14
N PRO A 394 -11.67 -10.42 11.80
CA PRO A 394 -11.77 -11.64 12.59
C PRO A 394 -11.52 -12.90 11.75
N GLU A 395 -11.88 -12.89 10.46
CA GLU A 395 -11.64 -14.00 9.54
C GLU A 395 -10.14 -14.18 9.23
N THR A 396 -9.34 -13.11 9.18
CA THR A 396 -7.89 -13.24 8.97
C THR A 396 -7.21 -13.66 10.27
N LEU A 397 -7.62 -13.12 11.42
CA LEU A 397 -7.13 -13.57 12.72
C LEU A 397 -7.45 -15.05 12.98
N ALA A 398 -8.62 -15.54 12.57
CA ALA A 398 -9.02 -16.93 12.71
C ALA A 398 -8.09 -17.93 11.98
N THR A 399 -7.26 -17.45 11.05
CA THR A 399 -6.23 -18.27 10.41
C THR A 399 -5.06 -18.62 11.33
N LEU A 400 -4.88 -17.88 12.43
CA LEU A 400 -3.85 -18.14 13.43
C LEU A 400 -4.30 -19.27 14.36
N GLU A 401 -3.40 -20.21 14.63
CA GLU A 401 -3.69 -21.34 15.49
C GLU A 401 -3.98 -20.87 16.94
N GLY A 402 -5.05 -21.40 17.54
CA GLY A 402 -5.50 -21.01 18.88
C GLY A 402 -6.49 -19.83 18.92
N MET A 403 -6.76 -19.15 17.79
CA MET A 403 -7.78 -18.10 17.69
C MET A 403 -9.20 -18.69 17.68
N THR A 404 -9.72 -18.99 18.87
CA THR A 404 -11.12 -19.39 19.05
C THR A 404 -12.07 -18.19 18.93
N GLU A 405 -13.37 -18.42 18.70
CA GLU A 405 -14.39 -17.36 18.71
C GLU A 405 -14.37 -16.52 20.00
N GLN A 406 -14.06 -17.13 21.15
CA GLN A 406 -13.97 -16.41 22.42
C GLN A 406 -12.80 -15.41 22.43
N VAL A 407 -11.65 -15.80 21.88
CA VAL A 407 -10.47 -14.94 21.77
C VAL A 407 -10.72 -13.83 20.74
N LEU A 408 -11.34 -14.16 19.61
CA LEU A 408 -11.70 -13.18 18.58
C LEU A 408 -12.67 -12.12 19.12
N ASN A 409 -13.69 -12.54 19.87
CA ASN A 409 -14.62 -11.61 20.52
C ASN A 409 -13.92 -10.76 21.59
N ALA A 410 -13.01 -11.34 22.38
CA ALA A 410 -12.24 -10.58 23.36
C ALA A 410 -11.33 -9.53 22.70
N ILE A 411 -10.74 -9.84 21.54
CA ILE A 411 -9.97 -8.88 20.73
C ILE A 411 -10.89 -7.78 20.19
N ALA A 412 -12.07 -8.13 19.67
CA ALA A 412 -13.04 -7.15 19.18
C ALA A 412 -13.51 -6.20 20.29
N ASP A 413 -13.91 -6.74 21.45
CA ASP A 413 -14.31 -5.96 22.63
C ASP A 413 -13.17 -5.05 23.10
N TYR A 414 -11.93 -5.53 23.06
CA TYR A 414 -10.76 -4.72 23.39
C TYR A 414 -10.60 -3.55 22.41
N ARG A 415 -10.68 -3.80 21.09
CA ARG A 415 -10.58 -2.78 20.03
C ARG A 415 -11.65 -1.69 20.14
N GLU A 416 -12.86 -2.07 20.54
CA GLU A 416 -13.95 -1.10 20.77
C GLU A 416 -13.66 -0.17 21.94
N ALA A 417 -12.99 -0.68 22.98
CA ALA A 417 -12.64 0.10 24.15
C ALA A 417 -11.36 0.93 23.97
N GLN A 418 -10.34 0.38 23.31
CA GLN A 418 -9.02 0.99 23.13
C GLN A 418 -8.21 0.28 22.04
N SER A 419 -7.08 0.87 21.62
CA SER A 419 -6.16 0.21 20.68
C SER A 419 -5.14 -0.67 21.41
N PHE A 420 -4.76 -1.78 20.80
CA PHE A 420 -3.53 -2.50 21.16
C PHE A 420 -2.33 -1.61 20.81
N THR A 421 -1.53 -1.29 21.81
CA THR A 421 -0.34 -0.43 21.70
C THR A 421 0.95 -1.23 21.65
N THR A 422 0.92 -2.47 22.16
CA THR A 422 2.00 -3.44 22.12
C THR A 422 1.44 -4.83 21.81
N ARG A 423 2.29 -5.76 21.35
CA ARG A 423 1.90 -7.18 21.26
C ARG A 423 1.60 -7.79 22.64
N GLY A 424 2.23 -7.25 23.69
CA GLY A 424 2.06 -7.69 25.06
C GLY A 424 0.66 -7.44 25.61
N ASP A 425 -0.06 -6.46 25.07
CA ASP A 425 -1.45 -6.12 25.46
C ASP A 425 -2.43 -7.30 25.30
N LEU A 426 -2.10 -8.32 24.49
CA LEU A 426 -2.83 -9.58 24.45
C LEU A 426 -2.98 -10.23 25.84
N LEU A 427 -2.00 -10.07 26.73
CA LEU A 427 -2.04 -10.63 28.10
C LEU A 427 -3.09 -9.95 29.00
N ALA A 428 -3.67 -8.83 28.57
CA ALA A 428 -4.79 -8.18 29.26
C ALA A 428 -6.11 -8.93 29.00
N LEU A 429 -6.19 -9.73 27.93
CA LEU A 429 -7.36 -10.54 27.63
C LEU A 429 -7.44 -11.72 28.60
N LYS A 430 -8.64 -11.95 29.14
CA LYS A 430 -8.86 -13.01 30.13
C LYS A 430 -8.64 -14.41 29.52
N GLU A 431 -8.97 -14.55 28.25
CA GLU A 431 -8.86 -15.75 27.43
C GLU A 431 -7.41 -16.06 27.03
N MET A 432 -6.49 -15.09 27.19
CA MET A 432 -5.09 -15.25 26.84
C MET A 432 -4.31 -15.87 27.99
N ASP A 433 -4.04 -17.18 27.92
CA ASP A 433 -3.10 -17.86 28.81
C ASP A 433 -1.65 -17.77 28.28
N GLU A 434 -0.68 -18.26 29.05
CA GLU A 434 0.74 -18.17 28.70
C GLU A 434 1.11 -19.00 27.46
N ALA A 435 0.45 -20.15 27.26
CA ALA A 435 0.71 -21.03 26.14
C ALA A 435 0.17 -20.41 24.84
N LEU A 436 -1.06 -19.89 24.88
CA LEU A 436 -1.67 -19.20 23.75
C LEU A 436 -0.92 -17.91 23.41
N PHE A 437 -0.49 -17.14 24.41
CA PHE A 437 0.33 -15.96 24.17
C PHE A 437 1.64 -16.30 23.46
N ALA A 438 2.36 -17.33 23.92
CA ALA A 438 3.58 -17.78 23.28
C ALA A 438 3.35 -18.24 21.83
N GLN A 439 2.20 -18.83 21.53
CA GLN A 439 1.83 -19.22 20.17
C GLN A 439 1.53 -18.02 19.26
N LEU A 440 0.85 -17.00 19.77
CA LEU A 440 0.33 -15.89 18.94
C LEU A 440 1.28 -14.71 18.79
N VAL A 441 2.10 -14.41 19.80
CA VAL A 441 2.88 -13.16 19.88
C VAL A 441 3.86 -12.95 18.70
N GLU A 442 4.30 -14.04 18.06
CA GLU A 442 5.18 -14.00 16.89
C GLU A 442 4.44 -13.84 15.56
N ALA A 443 3.12 -14.08 15.54
CA ALA A 443 2.26 -14.00 14.36
C ALA A 443 1.45 -12.70 14.30
N VAL A 444 1.70 -11.77 15.22
CA VAL A 444 0.92 -10.53 15.35
C VAL A 444 1.81 -9.31 15.53
N THR A 445 1.28 -8.16 15.16
CA THR A 445 1.88 -6.84 15.36
C THR A 445 0.80 -5.84 15.75
N VAL A 446 1.18 -4.62 16.14
CA VAL A 446 0.26 -3.49 16.33
C VAL A 446 0.52 -2.39 15.29
N ARG A 447 1.48 -2.61 14.40
CA ARG A 447 1.97 -1.63 13.43
C ARG A 447 1.51 -1.92 12.02
N SER A 448 1.52 -0.86 11.22
CA SER A 448 1.42 -0.94 9.77
C SER A 448 2.75 -0.63 9.14
N SER A 449 3.19 -1.52 8.26
CA SER A 449 4.29 -1.27 7.33
C SER A 449 3.80 -0.87 5.95
N THR A 450 2.51 -1.05 5.66
CA THR A 450 1.92 -0.72 4.36
C THR A 450 0.47 -0.32 4.53
N LEU A 451 0.09 0.81 3.92
CA LEU A 451 -1.25 1.39 4.01
C LEU A 451 -1.81 1.66 2.61
N ARG A 452 -3.10 1.42 2.42
CA ARG A 452 -3.84 1.84 1.24
C ARG A 452 -4.65 3.09 1.55
N ILE A 453 -4.37 4.16 0.82
CA ILE A 453 -5.07 5.43 0.91
C ILE A 453 -6.07 5.53 -0.24
N THR A 454 -7.36 5.62 0.07
CA THR A 454 -8.40 5.91 -0.92
C THR A 454 -8.92 7.32 -0.72
N ALA A 455 -8.59 8.20 -1.66
CA ALA A 455 -9.02 9.59 -1.66
C ALA A 455 -10.09 9.83 -2.73
N ILE A 456 -11.13 10.57 -2.38
CA ILE A 456 -12.18 11.01 -3.29
C ILE A 456 -12.14 12.52 -3.33
N GLY A 457 -11.73 13.05 -4.48
CA GLY A 457 -11.80 14.48 -4.75
C GLY A 457 -13.13 14.81 -5.42
N SER A 458 -13.74 15.93 -5.02
CA SER A 458 -15.03 16.35 -5.53
C SER A 458 -15.08 17.85 -5.85
N VAL A 459 -15.88 18.21 -6.86
CA VAL A 459 -16.08 19.58 -7.36
C VAL A 459 -17.54 19.71 -7.83
N ASP A 460 -18.02 20.95 -7.99
CA ASP A 460 -19.37 21.29 -8.43
C ASP A 460 -20.46 20.79 -7.47
N GLU A 461 -20.27 21.12 -6.18
CA GLU A 461 -21.09 20.62 -5.06
C GLU A 461 -21.15 19.08 -4.99
N GLY A 462 -20.04 18.41 -5.31
CA GLY A 462 -19.94 16.95 -5.26
C GLY A 462 -20.48 16.23 -6.50
N ARG A 463 -20.92 16.96 -7.54
CA ARG A 463 -21.43 16.35 -8.78
C ARG A 463 -20.35 15.64 -9.59
N ILE A 464 -19.14 16.17 -9.57
CA ILE A 464 -17.99 15.57 -10.26
C ILE A 464 -17.05 15.03 -9.21
N ARG A 465 -16.82 13.71 -9.25
CA ARG A 465 -15.97 12.99 -8.31
C ARG A 465 -14.91 12.18 -9.04
N VAL A 466 -13.71 12.15 -8.49
CA VAL A 466 -12.59 11.31 -8.95
C VAL A 466 -12.04 10.57 -7.75
N ARG A 467 -11.82 9.26 -7.91
CA ARG A 467 -11.14 8.47 -6.89
C ARG A 467 -9.67 8.34 -7.25
N VAL A 468 -8.80 8.47 -6.26
CA VAL A 468 -7.40 8.07 -6.31
C VAL A 468 -7.16 7.03 -5.23
N THR A 469 -6.57 5.91 -5.61
CA THR A 469 -6.11 4.89 -4.66
C THR A 469 -4.59 4.84 -4.73
N ALA A 470 -3.94 5.02 -3.58
CA ALA A 470 -2.51 4.88 -3.42
C ALA A 470 -2.21 3.75 -2.43
N VAL A 471 -1.14 2.99 -2.65
CA VAL A 471 -0.55 2.13 -1.61
C VAL A 471 0.80 2.70 -1.24
N VAL A 472 1.03 2.86 0.05
CA VAL A 472 2.19 3.52 0.63
C VAL A 472 2.93 2.53 1.53
N ASP A 473 4.19 2.32 1.21
CA ASP A 473 5.15 1.57 2.01
C ASP A 473 5.77 2.50 3.07
N LEU A 474 5.74 2.07 4.32
CA LEU A 474 6.23 2.79 5.51
C LEU A 474 7.50 2.18 6.10
N LYS A 475 8.10 1.17 5.46
CA LYS A 475 9.28 0.45 5.97
C LYS A 475 10.54 1.30 5.97
N GLN A 476 10.58 2.31 5.10
CA GLN A 476 11.68 3.27 5.04
C GLN A 476 11.38 4.50 5.91
N SER A 477 12.42 5.26 6.25
CA SER A 477 12.27 6.48 7.04
C SER A 477 11.36 7.53 6.40
N GLU A 478 11.18 7.46 5.08
CA GLU A 478 10.23 8.28 4.33
C GLU A 478 9.18 7.38 3.67
N PRO A 479 7.88 7.65 3.87
CA PRO A 479 6.80 6.92 3.20
C PRO A 479 6.94 6.96 1.68
N ARG A 480 6.78 5.82 1.01
CA ARG A 480 6.93 5.69 -0.44
C ARG A 480 5.66 5.17 -1.09
N ILE A 481 5.13 5.87 -2.08
CA ILE A 481 4.02 5.37 -2.90
C ILE A 481 4.54 4.25 -3.81
N VAL A 482 4.00 3.06 -3.65
CA VAL A 482 4.34 1.85 -4.45
C VAL A 482 3.26 1.48 -5.45
N TYR A 483 2.06 2.04 -5.28
CA TYR A 483 0.95 1.90 -6.22
C TYR A 483 0.17 3.21 -6.27
N LEU A 484 -0.20 3.67 -7.45
CA LEU A 484 -1.12 4.80 -7.62
C LEU A 484 -2.06 4.57 -8.81
N GLN A 485 -3.36 4.69 -8.58
CA GLN A 485 -4.37 4.61 -9.64
C GLN A 485 -5.42 5.70 -9.48
N ALA A 486 -5.63 6.47 -10.55
CA ALA A 486 -6.78 7.35 -10.68
C ALA A 486 -7.93 6.60 -11.40
N GLY A 487 -9.11 6.62 -10.79
CA GLY A 487 -10.27 5.83 -11.21
C GLY A 487 -11.45 6.65 -11.69
#